data_AF-X1VDX8-F1
#
_entry.id   AF-X1VDX8-F1
#
_cell.length_a   1.000
_cell.length_b   1.000
_cell.length_c   1.000
_cell.angle_alpha   90.00
_cell.angle_beta   90.00
_cell.angle_gamma   90.00
#
_symmetry.space_group_name_H-M   'P 1'
#
loop_
_entity.id
_entity.type
_entity.pdbx_description
1 polymer ?
#
loop_
_entity_poly.entity_id
_entity_poly.type
_entity_poly.pdbx_seq_one_letter_code
_entity_poly.pdbx_strand_id
1 'polypeptide(L)'
;DAVAVNNATLANQINPNFAGGIFLDAILALTGTERTPATFTTVTGTLTGVPGTIVPSGSQVRDTTNQALFESVSAVTIPTGGTIDVDFQAVDPGPIAVTPSTLTDIVSNVIGWQTVNNAADQNTLGTLTQTDEQAKSFRKATLAIQGQGLAESILSGVNALANVTSATFLENVSSSPQVIENVNMNPNSMYLCVDGGVDQAIAEELTNKKNGGCGYTNGAAVPVSVPVTVPFSGQVINVLFDRPDEVPTLVRVTVPA
;
A
#
# COMPACT_ATOMS: atom_id res chain seq x y z
N ASP A 1 -25.13 35.66 -20.91
CA ASP A 1 -24.84 34.22 -21.04
C ASP A 1 -23.60 33.73 -20.29
N ALA A 2 -22.42 34.34 -20.42
CA ALA A 2 -21.20 33.87 -19.73
C ALA A 2 -21.33 33.74 -18.20
N VAL A 3 -22.05 34.65 -17.53
CA VAL A 3 -22.27 34.59 -16.07
C VAL A 3 -23.17 33.41 -15.68
N ALA A 4 -24.22 33.12 -16.47
CA ALA A 4 -25.12 32.00 -16.21
C ALA A 4 -24.41 30.65 -16.42
N VAL A 5 -23.56 30.56 -17.46
CA VAL A 5 -22.73 29.37 -17.70
C VAL A 5 -21.71 29.16 -16.58
N ASN A 6 -21.01 30.22 -16.15
CA ASN A 6 -20.06 30.11 -15.04
C ASN A 6 -20.74 29.66 -13.74
N ASN A 7 -21.90 30.25 -13.42
CA ASN A 7 -22.67 29.86 -12.23
C ASN A 7 -23.16 28.40 -12.32
N ALA A 8 -23.57 27.95 -13.49
CA ALA A 8 -23.96 26.55 -13.71
C ALA A 8 -22.76 25.60 -13.57
N THR A 9 -21.60 25.96 -14.11
CA THR A 9 -20.36 25.16 -13.98
C THR A 9 -19.90 25.08 -12.53
N LEU A 10 -19.99 26.17 -11.77
CA LEU A 10 -19.68 26.19 -10.35
C LEU A 10 -20.67 25.35 -9.54
N ALA A 11 -21.98 25.49 -9.79
CA ALA A 11 -23.00 24.68 -9.12
C ALA A 11 -22.82 23.18 -9.38
N ASN A 12 -22.41 22.80 -10.60
CA ASN A 12 -22.14 21.42 -10.97
C ASN A 12 -20.92 20.82 -10.27
N GLN A 13 -20.03 21.62 -9.68
CA GLN A 13 -18.89 21.12 -8.89
C GLN A 13 -19.32 20.40 -7.60
N ILE A 14 -20.58 20.54 -7.16
CA ILE A 14 -21.14 19.79 -6.03
C ILE A 14 -21.35 18.31 -6.42
N ASN A 15 -21.56 18.01 -7.71
CA ASN A 15 -21.79 16.65 -8.16
C ASN A 15 -20.46 15.88 -8.31
N PRO A 16 -20.25 14.77 -7.56
CA PRO A 16 -19.00 14.01 -7.61
C PRO A 16 -18.61 13.48 -9.00
N ASN A 17 -19.57 13.31 -9.92
CA ASN A 17 -19.26 12.86 -11.28
C ASN A 17 -18.74 13.99 -12.18
N PHE A 18 -19.10 15.24 -11.89
CA PHE A 18 -18.74 16.43 -12.70
C PHE A 18 -17.69 17.33 -12.05
N ALA A 19 -17.47 17.18 -10.74
CA ALA A 19 -16.45 17.93 -10.01
C ALA A 19 -15.04 17.66 -10.57
N GLY A 20 -14.20 18.68 -10.54
CA GLY A 20 -12.78 18.61 -10.89
C GLY A 20 -11.90 19.46 -9.98
N GLY A 21 -10.59 19.26 -10.07
CA GLY A 21 -9.60 20.00 -9.28
C GLY A 21 -9.92 20.04 -7.78
N ILE A 22 -9.78 21.22 -7.16
CA ILE A 22 -9.95 21.42 -5.71
C ILE A 22 -11.33 21.00 -5.18
N PHE A 23 -12.38 21.08 -6.00
CA PHE A 23 -13.73 20.68 -5.58
C PHE A 23 -13.85 19.16 -5.50
N LEU A 24 -13.26 18.44 -6.46
CA LEU A 24 -13.18 16.99 -6.41
C LEU A 24 -12.34 16.54 -5.20
N ASP A 25 -11.24 17.24 -4.91
CA ASP A 25 -10.38 16.93 -3.77
C ASP A 25 -11.11 17.12 -2.44
N ALA A 26 -11.90 18.19 -2.32
CA ALA A 26 -12.78 18.38 -1.17
C ALA A 26 -13.84 17.26 -1.04
N ILE A 27 -14.41 16.80 -2.15
CA ILE A 27 -15.37 15.68 -2.16
C ILE A 27 -14.71 14.36 -1.76
N LEU A 28 -13.46 14.11 -2.16
CA LEU A 28 -12.68 12.95 -1.72
C LEU A 28 -12.45 13.01 -0.21
N ALA A 29 -12.05 14.17 0.31
CA ALA A 29 -11.81 14.37 1.74
C ALA A 29 -13.08 14.12 2.58
N LEU A 30 -14.28 14.45 2.08
CA LEU A 30 -15.54 14.10 2.74
C LEU A 30 -15.76 12.59 2.88
N THR A 31 -15.17 11.79 1.98
CA THR A 31 -15.22 10.31 2.04
C THR A 31 -14.01 9.68 2.73
N GLY A 32 -13.15 10.50 3.35
CA GLY A 32 -11.93 10.04 4.02
C GLY A 32 -10.85 9.54 3.07
N THR A 33 -10.91 9.93 1.80
CA THR A 33 -9.91 9.59 0.78
C THR A 33 -9.21 10.85 0.28
N GLU A 34 -7.98 10.69 -0.19
CA GLU A 34 -7.21 11.76 -0.82
C GLU A 34 -6.59 11.21 -2.12
N ARG A 35 -6.11 12.10 -2.99
CA ARG A 35 -5.39 11.66 -4.19
C ARG A 35 -4.10 10.97 -3.80
N THR A 36 -3.78 9.92 -4.52
CA THR A 36 -2.42 9.36 -4.44
C THR A 36 -1.44 10.43 -4.95
N PRO A 37 -0.48 10.87 -4.10
CA PRO A 37 0.47 11.89 -4.48
C PRO A 37 1.43 11.35 -5.54
N ALA A 38 2.07 12.25 -6.28
CA ALA A 38 3.15 11.87 -7.16
C ALA A 38 4.32 11.28 -6.35
N THR A 39 4.98 10.28 -6.92
CA THR A 39 6.21 9.72 -6.37
C THR A 39 7.37 10.07 -7.30
N PHE A 40 8.56 10.19 -6.73
CA PHE A 40 9.78 10.54 -7.48
C PHE A 40 10.46 9.28 -7.99
N THR A 41 11.05 9.34 -9.18
CA THR A 41 11.94 8.28 -9.66
C THR A 41 13.16 8.19 -8.74
N THR A 42 13.57 6.99 -8.37
CA THR A 42 14.86 6.72 -7.73
C THR A 42 15.76 5.91 -8.66
N VAL A 43 17.06 6.19 -8.65
CA VAL A 43 18.08 5.49 -9.43
C VAL A 43 19.33 5.29 -8.58
N THR A 44 19.90 4.09 -8.61
CA THR A 44 21.18 3.83 -7.95
C THR A 44 22.31 4.20 -8.92
N GLY A 45 23.19 5.08 -8.47
CA GLY A 45 24.38 5.52 -9.20
C GLY A 45 25.65 5.08 -8.48
N THR A 46 26.60 4.56 -9.24
CA THR A 46 27.95 4.24 -8.79
C THR A 46 28.83 5.47 -8.93
N LEU A 47 29.32 5.99 -7.80
CA LEU A 47 30.24 7.12 -7.73
C LEU A 47 31.68 6.60 -7.70
N THR A 48 32.59 7.32 -8.36
CA THR A 48 34.02 7.11 -8.19
C THR A 48 34.74 8.39 -7.80
N GLY A 49 35.80 8.27 -7.00
CA GLY A 49 36.57 9.41 -6.55
C GLY A 49 37.67 9.10 -5.54
N VAL A 50 38.18 10.15 -4.90
CA VAL A 50 39.27 10.07 -3.93
C VAL A 50 38.76 9.44 -2.62
N PRO A 51 39.41 8.40 -2.09
CA PRO A 51 39.08 7.81 -0.80
C PRO A 51 39.00 8.83 0.33
N GLY A 52 37.97 8.73 1.16
CA GLY A 52 37.71 9.65 2.28
C GLY A 52 36.95 10.92 1.88
N THR A 53 36.60 11.09 0.59
CA THR A 53 35.73 12.19 0.17
C THR A 53 34.31 11.97 0.68
N ILE A 54 33.74 13.01 1.30
CA ILE A 54 32.35 13.01 1.76
C ILE A 54 31.48 13.68 0.70
N VAL A 55 30.52 12.92 0.17
CA VAL A 55 29.45 13.43 -0.70
C VAL A 55 28.24 13.69 0.20
N PRO A 56 27.86 14.97 0.44
CA PRO A 56 26.72 15.28 1.30
C PRO A 56 25.40 14.85 0.66
N SER A 57 24.38 14.61 1.50
CA SER A 57 23.00 14.44 1.02
C SER A 57 22.54 15.70 0.28
N GLY A 58 21.69 15.53 -0.73
CA GLY A 58 21.28 16.59 -1.65
C GLY A 58 22.29 16.93 -2.75
N SER A 59 23.36 16.14 -2.93
CA SER A 59 24.30 16.32 -4.03
C SER A 59 23.65 15.96 -5.37
N GLN A 60 23.72 16.89 -6.32
CA GLN A 60 23.00 16.82 -7.59
C GLN A 60 23.83 16.26 -8.75
N VAL A 61 23.19 15.42 -9.54
CA VAL A 61 23.65 14.86 -10.81
C VAL A 61 22.58 15.05 -11.88
N ARG A 62 22.98 15.08 -13.14
CA ARG A 62 22.10 15.28 -14.28
C ARG A 62 22.21 14.11 -15.24
N ASP A 63 21.05 13.67 -15.72
CA ASP A 63 20.98 12.72 -16.82
C ASP A 63 21.18 13.44 -18.14
N THR A 64 22.11 12.95 -18.95
CA THR A 64 22.50 13.51 -20.25
C THR A 64 21.41 13.40 -21.31
N THR A 65 20.48 12.43 -21.19
CA THR A 65 19.44 12.19 -22.21
C THR A 65 18.24 13.10 -22.03
N ASN A 66 17.65 13.10 -20.83
CA ASN A 66 16.42 13.86 -20.53
C ASN A 66 16.71 15.21 -19.84
N GLN A 67 17.97 15.50 -19.49
CA GLN A 67 18.40 16.70 -18.76
C GLN A 67 17.77 16.85 -17.37
N ALA A 68 17.17 15.78 -16.82
CA ALA A 68 16.56 15.77 -15.50
C ALA A 68 17.63 15.76 -14.40
N LEU A 69 17.32 16.44 -13.30
CA LEU A 69 18.16 16.53 -12.12
C LEU A 69 17.78 15.47 -11.10
N PHE A 70 18.79 14.87 -10.48
CA PHE A 70 18.66 13.91 -9.41
C PHE A 70 19.55 14.31 -8.25
N GLU A 71 19.10 14.07 -7.02
CA GLU A 71 19.79 14.40 -5.78
C GLU A 71 20.05 13.16 -4.93
N SER A 72 21.20 13.10 -4.26
CA SER A 72 21.55 11.95 -3.42
C SER A 72 20.69 11.90 -2.15
N VAL A 73 20.04 10.76 -1.90
CA VAL A 73 19.13 10.58 -0.75
C VAL A 73 19.86 10.59 0.59
N SER A 74 21.13 10.14 0.61
CA SER A 74 21.94 10.08 1.82
C SER A 74 23.34 10.63 1.61
N ALA A 75 23.99 11.03 2.71
CA ALA A 75 25.40 11.40 2.68
C ALA A 75 26.27 10.14 2.70
N VAL A 76 27.24 10.07 1.81
CA VAL A 76 28.15 8.91 1.69
C VAL A 76 29.60 9.32 1.72
N THR A 77 30.47 8.42 2.16
CA THR A 77 31.93 8.62 2.11
C THR A 77 32.54 7.59 1.17
N ILE A 78 33.35 8.05 0.21
CA ILE A 78 34.00 7.18 -0.76
C ILE A 78 35.01 6.28 -0.02
N PRO A 79 34.90 4.94 -0.09
CA PRO A 79 35.78 4.03 0.61
C PRO A 79 37.17 3.98 -0.03
N THR A 80 38.12 3.27 0.59
CA THR A 80 39.47 3.06 0.04
C THR A 80 39.48 2.40 -1.33
N GLY A 81 38.42 1.66 -1.70
CA GLY A 81 38.23 1.11 -3.04
C GLY A 81 37.91 2.14 -4.13
N GLY A 82 37.68 3.40 -3.77
CA GLY A 82 37.45 4.50 -4.72
C GLY A 82 36.07 4.51 -5.36
N THR A 83 35.20 3.56 -5.04
CA THR A 83 33.87 3.38 -5.64
C THR A 83 32.81 3.11 -4.58
N ILE A 84 31.61 3.67 -4.73
CA ILE A 84 30.46 3.45 -3.85
C ILE A 84 29.13 3.61 -4.62
N ASP A 85 28.13 2.79 -4.29
CA ASP A 85 26.78 2.92 -4.83
C ASP A 85 25.93 3.81 -3.92
N VAL A 86 25.16 4.72 -4.52
CA VAL A 86 24.32 5.70 -3.84
C VAL A 86 22.98 5.81 -4.56
N ASP A 87 21.91 5.89 -3.79
CA ASP A 87 20.59 6.16 -4.33
C ASP A 87 20.39 7.66 -4.56
N PHE A 88 20.00 7.98 -5.79
CA PHE A 88 19.61 9.31 -6.22
C PHE A 88 18.10 9.35 -6.47
N GLN A 89 17.46 10.45 -6.09
CA GLN A 89 16.05 10.71 -6.30
C GLN A 89 15.88 11.87 -7.28
N ALA A 90 14.94 11.78 -8.21
CA ALA A 90 14.63 12.87 -9.11
C ALA A 90 14.13 14.11 -8.34
N VAL A 91 14.54 15.31 -8.76
CA VAL A 91 14.05 16.57 -8.19
C VAL A 91 12.59 16.82 -8.60
N ASP A 92 12.25 16.50 -9.85
CA ASP A 92 10.88 16.62 -10.35
C ASP A 92 10.10 15.30 -10.14
N PRO A 93 8.84 15.36 -9.71
CA PRO A 93 8.03 14.17 -9.47
C PRO A 93 7.53 13.54 -10.78
N GLY A 94 7.31 12.22 -10.76
CA GLY A 94 6.76 11.47 -11.88
C GLY A 94 7.70 10.41 -12.46
N PRO A 95 7.26 9.72 -13.53
CA PRO A 95 8.02 8.66 -14.19
C PRO A 95 9.10 9.26 -15.09
N ILE A 96 10.20 9.69 -14.48
CA ILE A 96 11.39 10.13 -15.22
C ILE A 96 12.24 8.89 -15.50
N ALA A 97 12.28 8.45 -16.74
CA ALA A 97 13.09 7.30 -17.14
C ALA A 97 14.56 7.70 -17.28
N VAL A 98 15.43 6.99 -16.57
CA VAL A 98 16.89 7.10 -16.67
C VAL A 98 17.40 5.89 -17.43
N THR A 99 18.01 6.11 -18.59
CA THR A 99 18.61 5.05 -19.39
C THR A 99 19.96 4.60 -18.81
N PRO A 100 20.41 3.37 -19.09
CA PRO A 100 21.72 2.90 -18.63
C PRO A 100 22.85 3.85 -19.05
N SER A 101 23.74 4.15 -18.10
CA SER A 101 24.93 4.97 -18.32
C SER A 101 24.71 6.40 -18.84
N THR A 102 23.57 7.01 -18.50
CA THR A 102 23.27 8.39 -18.92
C THR A 102 23.31 9.39 -17.75
N LEU A 103 23.27 8.90 -16.50
CA LEU A 103 23.49 9.68 -15.29
C LEU A 103 25.00 9.89 -15.06
N THR A 104 25.60 10.77 -15.85
CA THR A 104 27.07 10.96 -15.89
C THR A 104 27.53 12.37 -15.57
N ASP A 105 26.63 13.35 -15.58
CA ASP A 105 26.97 14.76 -15.42
C ASP A 105 26.81 15.19 -13.95
N ILE A 106 27.91 15.60 -13.33
CA ILE A 106 27.92 16.01 -11.91
C ILE A 106 27.64 17.51 -11.85
N VAL A 107 26.54 17.90 -11.22
CA VAL A 107 26.14 19.30 -11.07
C VAL A 107 26.71 19.92 -9.78
N SER A 108 26.85 19.12 -8.72
CA SER A 108 27.39 19.58 -7.44
C SER A 108 28.92 19.56 -7.39
N ASN A 109 29.50 20.68 -6.96
CA ASN A 109 30.95 20.81 -6.81
C ASN A 109 31.45 20.17 -5.50
N VAL A 110 31.61 18.84 -5.49
CA VAL A 110 32.24 18.10 -4.39
C VAL A 110 33.68 17.77 -4.74
N ILE A 111 34.63 18.39 -4.03
CA ILE A 111 36.07 18.15 -4.25
C ILE A 111 36.41 16.72 -3.88
N GLY A 112 36.90 15.94 -4.85
CA GLY A 112 37.27 14.54 -4.69
C GLY A 112 36.28 13.56 -5.32
N TRP A 113 35.08 14.01 -5.71
CA TRP A 113 34.18 13.23 -6.56
C TRP A 113 34.59 13.41 -8.04
N GLN A 114 34.77 12.30 -8.75
CA GLN A 114 35.29 12.31 -10.13
C GLN A 114 34.24 11.91 -11.17
N THR A 115 33.54 10.78 -10.97
CA THR A 115 32.52 10.33 -11.91
C THR A 115 31.30 9.75 -11.19
N VAL A 116 30.19 9.73 -11.91
CA VAL A 116 28.97 9.02 -11.54
C VAL A 116 28.49 8.24 -12.76
N ASN A 117 27.95 7.05 -12.55
CA ASN A 117 27.34 6.26 -13.60
C ASN A 117 26.21 5.39 -13.05
N ASN A 118 25.13 5.21 -13.79
CA ASN A 118 24.05 4.29 -13.42
C ASN A 118 24.14 2.97 -14.20
N ALA A 119 23.96 1.86 -13.51
CA ALA A 119 23.86 0.52 -14.12
C ALA A 119 22.51 0.34 -14.83
N ALA A 120 22.40 -0.71 -15.67
CA ALA A 120 21.31 -0.81 -16.64
C ALA A 120 19.90 -1.01 -16.05
N ASP A 121 19.78 -1.51 -14.82
CA ASP A 121 18.51 -2.02 -14.29
C ASP A 121 18.19 -1.53 -12.86
N GLN A 122 18.81 -0.44 -12.42
CA GLN A 122 18.66 0.06 -11.04
C GLN A 122 17.87 1.35 -10.96
N ASN A 123 16.71 1.42 -11.63
CA ASN A 123 15.78 2.54 -11.52
C ASN A 123 14.37 2.08 -11.12
N THR A 124 13.78 2.78 -10.15
CA THR A 124 12.37 2.65 -9.81
C THR A 124 11.66 3.91 -10.29
N LEU A 125 10.78 3.77 -11.28
CA LEU A 125 10.05 4.90 -11.84
C LEU A 125 9.05 5.46 -10.83
N GLY A 126 9.04 6.79 -10.70
CA GLY A 126 7.99 7.49 -9.98
C GLY A 126 6.65 7.42 -10.72
N THR A 127 5.62 7.96 -10.09
CA THR A 127 4.25 8.02 -10.62
C THR A 127 3.76 9.45 -10.58
N LEU A 128 2.95 9.85 -11.57
CA LEU A 128 2.27 11.15 -11.52
C LEU A 128 1.13 11.11 -10.49
N THR A 129 0.77 12.28 -9.98
CA THR A 129 -0.46 12.46 -9.20
C THR A 129 -1.66 11.97 -10.01
N GLN A 130 -2.61 11.31 -9.34
CA GLN A 130 -3.83 10.84 -9.97
C GLN A 130 -4.57 11.96 -10.70
N THR A 131 -5.01 11.66 -11.93
CA THR A 131 -5.92 12.52 -12.69
C THR A 131 -7.33 12.55 -12.08
N ASP A 132 -8.13 13.55 -12.44
CA ASP A 132 -9.51 13.69 -11.92
C ASP A 132 -10.36 12.44 -12.20
N GLU A 133 -10.24 11.84 -13.39
CA GLU A 133 -11.00 10.64 -13.72
C GLU A 133 -10.52 9.39 -13.00
N GLN A 134 -9.20 9.25 -12.80
CA GLN A 134 -8.66 8.19 -11.95
C GLN A 134 -9.12 8.35 -10.50
N ALA A 135 -9.12 9.57 -9.97
CA ALA A 135 -9.57 9.85 -8.61
C ALA A 135 -11.07 9.57 -8.41
N LYS A 136 -11.92 9.88 -9.40
CA LYS A 136 -13.35 9.51 -9.38
C LYS A 136 -13.56 8.00 -9.41
N SER A 137 -12.81 7.28 -10.24
CA SER A 137 -12.87 5.82 -10.32
C SER A 137 -12.39 5.19 -9.00
N PHE A 138 -11.27 5.67 -8.48
CA PHE A 138 -10.72 5.28 -7.19
C PHE A 138 -11.75 5.47 -6.07
N ARG A 139 -12.37 6.65 -5.98
CA ARG A 139 -13.44 6.92 -5.01
C ARG A 139 -14.59 5.92 -5.09
N LYS A 140 -15.06 5.58 -6.30
CA LYS A 140 -16.14 4.60 -6.48
C LYS A 140 -15.73 3.22 -5.98
N ALA A 141 -14.50 2.79 -6.27
CA ALA A 141 -13.95 1.53 -5.77
C ALA A 141 -13.82 1.55 -4.24
N THR A 142 -13.29 2.63 -3.66
CA THR A 142 -13.14 2.75 -2.19
C THR A 142 -14.49 2.77 -1.48
N LEU A 143 -15.49 3.50 -2.00
CA LEU A 143 -16.84 3.51 -1.43
C LEU A 143 -17.51 2.13 -1.50
N ALA A 144 -17.28 1.38 -2.58
CA ALA A 144 -17.77 0.00 -2.67
C ALA A 144 -17.10 -0.90 -1.63
N ILE A 145 -15.81 -0.70 -1.38
CA ILE A 145 -15.07 -1.41 -0.32
C ILE A 145 -15.56 -0.99 1.06
N GLN A 146 -15.91 0.28 1.30
CA GLN A 146 -16.40 0.78 2.60
C GLN A 146 -17.73 0.17 3.07
N GLY A 147 -18.36 -0.75 2.31
CA GLY A 147 -19.39 -1.63 2.86
C GLY A 147 -18.91 -2.29 4.16
N GLN A 148 -19.77 -2.30 5.18
CA GLN A 148 -19.48 -2.89 6.49
C GLN A 148 -20.54 -3.92 6.85
N GLY A 149 -20.16 -4.88 7.69
CA GLY A 149 -21.12 -5.66 8.47
C GLY A 149 -21.87 -6.78 7.75
N LEU A 150 -21.67 -6.97 6.45
CA LEU A 150 -22.16 -8.14 5.72
C LEU A 150 -21.08 -9.23 5.72
N ALA A 151 -21.50 -10.49 5.86
CA ALA A 151 -20.62 -11.67 5.75
C ALA A 151 -19.71 -11.62 4.51
N GLU A 152 -20.28 -11.22 3.37
CA GLU A 152 -19.57 -11.08 2.09
C GLU A 152 -18.48 -10.01 2.14
N SER A 153 -18.73 -8.89 2.84
CA SER A 153 -17.75 -7.80 2.94
C SER A 153 -16.56 -8.18 3.81
N ILE A 154 -16.82 -8.86 4.93
CA ILE A 154 -15.77 -9.39 5.80
C ILE A 154 -14.93 -10.41 5.04
N LEU A 155 -15.59 -11.38 4.39
CA LEU A 155 -14.90 -12.44 3.66
C LEU A 155 -14.11 -11.89 2.47
N SER A 156 -14.68 -10.95 1.71
CA SER A 156 -13.99 -10.30 0.59
C SER A 156 -12.83 -9.43 1.04
N GLY A 157 -12.97 -8.72 2.17
CA GLY A 157 -11.88 -7.89 2.72
C GLY A 157 -10.68 -8.74 3.13
N VAL A 158 -10.93 -9.84 3.84
CA VAL A 158 -9.88 -10.77 4.26
C VAL A 158 -9.24 -11.47 3.07
N ASN A 159 -10.02 -11.95 2.09
CA ASN A 159 -9.48 -12.58 0.88
C ASN A 159 -8.69 -11.62 -0.02
N ALA A 160 -8.88 -10.31 0.11
CA ALA A 160 -8.11 -9.31 -0.63
C ALA A 160 -6.73 -9.03 -0.01
N LEU A 161 -6.47 -9.51 1.21
CA LEU A 161 -5.18 -9.34 1.88
C LEU A 161 -4.08 -10.19 1.20
N ALA A 162 -2.86 -9.66 1.22
CA ALA A 162 -1.72 -10.35 0.64
C ALA A 162 -1.46 -11.71 1.31
N ASN A 163 -1.21 -12.74 0.50
CA ASN A 163 -0.89 -14.11 0.91
C ASN A 163 -2.02 -14.87 1.63
N VAL A 164 -3.24 -14.36 1.66
CA VAL A 164 -4.41 -15.15 2.09
C VAL A 164 -4.78 -16.13 0.98
N THR A 165 -4.88 -17.41 1.33
CA THR A 165 -5.18 -18.50 0.39
C THR A 165 -6.66 -18.85 0.42
N SER A 166 -7.24 -18.96 1.61
CA SER A 166 -8.66 -19.20 1.80
C SER A 166 -9.15 -18.65 3.13
N ALA A 167 -10.44 -18.34 3.20
CA ALA A 167 -11.09 -17.96 4.44
C ALA A 167 -12.50 -18.54 4.50
N THR A 168 -12.98 -18.85 5.70
CA THR A 168 -14.36 -19.27 5.97
C THR A 168 -14.95 -18.36 7.04
N PHE A 169 -16.21 -17.96 6.83
CA PHE A 169 -16.95 -17.08 7.73
C PHE A 169 -18.25 -17.75 8.17
N LEU A 170 -18.52 -17.71 9.47
CA LEU A 170 -19.80 -18.08 10.06
C LEU A 170 -20.26 -16.97 11.00
N GLU A 171 -21.58 -16.82 11.15
CA GLU A 171 -22.17 -15.85 12.07
C GLU A 171 -23.30 -16.48 12.87
N ASN A 172 -23.31 -16.20 14.17
CA ASN A 172 -24.44 -16.48 15.05
C ASN A 172 -25.12 -15.16 15.44
N VAL A 173 -26.22 -14.85 14.77
CA VAL A 173 -27.08 -13.68 15.07
C VAL A 173 -28.04 -13.90 16.25
N SER A 174 -28.09 -15.11 16.81
CA SER A 174 -28.95 -15.42 17.96
C SER A 174 -28.35 -14.89 19.26
N SER A 175 -29.23 -14.56 20.20
CA SER A 175 -28.85 -14.24 21.59
C SER A 175 -28.53 -15.49 22.43
N SER A 176 -28.54 -16.68 21.83
CA SER A 176 -28.14 -17.95 22.45
C SER A 176 -26.94 -18.58 21.73
N PRO A 177 -26.13 -19.41 22.41
CA PRO A 177 -25.12 -20.21 21.73
C PRO A 177 -25.74 -21.11 20.65
N GLN A 178 -25.03 -21.33 19.55
CA GLN A 178 -25.44 -22.16 18.42
C GLN A 178 -24.28 -23.05 17.98
N VAL A 179 -24.58 -24.24 17.45
CA VAL A 179 -23.59 -25.05 16.74
C VAL A 179 -23.86 -24.88 15.25
N ILE A 180 -22.93 -24.25 14.53
CA ILE A 180 -23.04 -23.98 13.09
C ILE A 180 -21.84 -24.66 12.42
N GLU A 181 -22.10 -25.55 11.47
CA GLU A 181 -21.03 -26.30 10.76
C GLU A 181 -19.99 -26.96 11.69
N ASN A 182 -20.45 -27.52 12.81
CA ASN A 182 -19.63 -28.13 13.88
C ASN A 182 -18.78 -27.15 14.72
N VAL A 183 -18.98 -25.84 14.57
CA VAL A 183 -18.36 -24.80 15.39
C VAL A 183 -19.33 -24.41 16.51
N ASN A 184 -18.86 -24.45 17.77
CA ASN A 184 -19.61 -23.95 18.92
C ASN A 184 -19.50 -22.42 18.99
N MET A 185 -20.54 -21.71 18.56
CA MET A 185 -20.55 -20.25 18.46
C MET A 185 -21.23 -19.59 19.66
N ASN A 186 -20.57 -18.56 20.20
CA ASN A 186 -21.14 -17.70 21.24
C ASN A 186 -22.34 -16.90 20.69
N PRO A 187 -23.26 -16.42 21.56
CA PRO A 187 -24.30 -15.48 21.17
C PRO A 187 -23.75 -14.24 20.47
N ASN A 188 -24.47 -13.72 19.48
CA ASN A 188 -24.15 -12.48 18.76
C ASN A 188 -22.67 -12.42 18.35
N SER A 189 -22.14 -13.47 17.74
CA SER A 189 -20.71 -13.57 17.45
C SER A 189 -20.44 -14.07 16.04
N MET A 190 -19.26 -13.76 15.53
CA MET A 190 -18.75 -14.27 14.26
C MET A 190 -17.57 -15.21 14.50
N TYR A 191 -17.40 -16.17 13.60
CA TYR A 191 -16.26 -17.07 13.54
C TYR A 191 -15.59 -16.92 12.18
N LEU A 192 -14.25 -16.85 12.21
CA LEU A 192 -13.44 -16.78 11.01
C LEU A 192 -12.29 -17.78 11.10
N CYS A 193 -12.09 -18.57 10.05
CA CYS A 193 -10.91 -19.42 9.88
C CYS A 193 -10.18 -18.97 8.63
N VAL A 194 -8.89 -18.62 8.74
CA VAL A 194 -8.11 -18.03 7.64
C VAL A 194 -6.83 -18.82 7.41
N ASP A 195 -6.61 -19.24 6.17
CA ASP A 195 -5.38 -19.84 5.69
C ASP A 195 -4.50 -18.79 4.99
N GLY A 196 -3.23 -18.70 5.40
CA GLY A 196 -2.27 -17.72 4.87
C GLY A 196 -2.48 -16.27 5.33
N GLY A 197 -1.64 -15.35 4.87
CA GLY A 197 -1.67 -13.94 5.25
C GLY A 197 -1.10 -13.65 6.64
N VAL A 198 -0.89 -12.36 6.93
CA VAL A 198 -0.30 -11.89 8.19
C VAL A 198 -1.39 -11.67 9.25
N ASP A 199 -1.20 -12.25 10.45
CA ASP A 199 -2.17 -12.17 11.57
C ASP A 199 -2.60 -10.73 11.89
N GLN A 200 -1.63 -9.81 11.92
CA GLN A 200 -1.88 -8.40 12.20
C GLN A 200 -2.80 -7.75 11.17
N ALA A 201 -2.55 -7.99 9.87
CA ALA A 201 -3.36 -7.41 8.79
C ALA A 201 -4.79 -7.97 8.80
N ILE A 202 -4.94 -9.27 9.09
CA ILE A 202 -6.25 -9.92 9.22
C ILE A 202 -7.03 -9.32 10.40
N ALA A 203 -6.37 -9.13 11.54
CA ALA A 203 -7.00 -8.57 12.73
C ALA A 203 -7.44 -7.11 12.55
N GLU A 204 -6.63 -6.31 11.86
CA GLU A 204 -6.96 -4.92 11.48
C GLU A 204 -8.15 -4.88 10.52
N GLU A 205 -8.16 -5.72 9.49
CA GLU A 205 -9.28 -5.80 8.54
C GLU A 205 -10.58 -6.22 9.23
N LEU A 206 -10.52 -7.23 10.10
CA LEU A 206 -11.65 -7.65 10.93
C LEU A 206 -12.18 -6.51 11.82
N THR A 207 -11.29 -5.74 12.43
CA THR A 207 -11.67 -4.58 13.27
C THR A 207 -12.38 -3.50 12.45
N ASN A 208 -11.93 -3.28 11.21
CA ASN A 208 -12.49 -2.27 10.32
C ASN A 208 -13.85 -2.67 9.73
N LYS A 209 -14.10 -3.97 9.53
CA LYS A 209 -15.32 -4.48 8.88
C LYS A 209 -16.43 -4.90 9.82
N LYS A 210 -16.06 -5.30 11.04
CA LYS A 210 -16.99 -5.88 12.01
C LYS A 210 -17.88 -4.80 12.64
N ASN A 211 -19.17 -5.10 12.71
CA ASN A 211 -20.14 -4.24 13.39
C ASN A 211 -19.93 -4.19 14.92
N GLY A 212 -20.32 -3.06 15.52
CA GLY A 212 -20.39 -2.90 16.97
C GLY A 212 -21.38 -3.89 17.59
N GLY A 213 -21.04 -4.44 18.77
CA GLY A 213 -21.87 -5.39 19.50
C GLY A 213 -21.74 -6.86 19.07
N CYS A 214 -21.13 -7.15 17.91
CA CYS A 214 -20.76 -8.52 17.55
C CYS A 214 -19.55 -8.98 18.38
N GLY A 215 -19.51 -10.22 18.84
CA GLY A 215 -18.36 -10.85 19.50
C GLY A 215 -17.53 -11.67 18.52
N TYR A 216 -16.40 -12.21 18.99
CA TYR A 216 -15.64 -13.23 18.26
C TYR A 216 -15.84 -14.60 18.90
N THR A 217 -15.94 -15.63 18.08
CA THR A 217 -15.80 -17.04 18.46
C THR A 217 -14.52 -17.56 17.81
N ASN A 218 -13.72 -18.31 18.57
CA ASN A 218 -12.51 -18.98 18.10
C ASN A 218 -12.30 -20.30 18.88
N GLY A 219 -11.34 -21.12 18.44
CA GLY A 219 -11.00 -22.40 19.08
C GLY A 219 -11.72 -23.63 18.53
N ALA A 220 -12.28 -23.54 17.32
CA ALA A 220 -12.77 -24.71 16.59
C ALA A 220 -11.67 -25.38 15.73
N ALA A 221 -10.60 -24.63 15.42
CA ALA A 221 -9.35 -25.12 14.87
C ALA A 221 -8.18 -24.56 15.72
N VAL A 222 -7.13 -23.99 15.10
CA VAL A 222 -5.99 -23.40 15.84
C VAL A 222 -6.28 -21.94 16.21
N PRO A 223 -6.52 -21.60 17.49
CA PRO A 223 -6.95 -20.26 17.88
C PRO A 223 -5.82 -19.23 17.80
N VAL A 224 -6.14 -18.07 17.24
CA VAL A 224 -5.29 -16.88 17.18
C VAL A 224 -5.95 -15.74 17.95
N SER A 225 -5.12 -14.95 18.64
CA SER A 225 -5.54 -13.74 19.34
C SER A 225 -4.53 -12.63 19.07
N VAL A 226 -4.97 -11.55 18.43
CA VAL A 226 -4.12 -10.42 18.06
C VAL A 226 -4.63 -9.14 18.72
N PRO A 227 -3.78 -8.41 19.45
CA PRO A 227 -4.15 -7.11 20.00
C PRO A 227 -4.16 -6.05 18.89
N VAL A 228 -5.28 -5.36 18.71
CA VAL A 228 -5.44 -4.23 17.77
C VAL A 228 -5.86 -3.00 18.54
N THR A 229 -5.20 -1.87 18.27
CA THR A 229 -5.57 -0.57 18.85
C THR A 229 -6.57 0.12 17.93
N VAL A 230 -7.76 0.38 18.43
CA VAL A 230 -8.80 1.10 17.66
C VAL A 230 -8.40 2.58 17.56
N PRO A 231 -8.18 3.14 16.35
CA PRO A 231 -7.60 4.48 16.19
C PRO A 231 -8.42 5.60 16.84
N PHE A 232 -9.75 5.48 16.85
CA PHE A 232 -10.62 6.54 17.36
C PHE A 232 -10.81 6.52 18.88
N SER A 233 -10.86 5.35 19.50
CA SER A 233 -11.07 5.22 20.95
C SER A 233 -9.78 5.02 21.74
N GLY A 234 -8.67 4.66 21.09
CA GLY A 234 -7.42 4.28 21.75
C GLY A 234 -7.51 2.97 22.53
N GLN A 235 -8.64 2.26 22.45
CA GLN A 235 -8.85 1.00 23.15
C GLN A 235 -8.11 -0.13 22.43
N VAL A 236 -7.41 -0.97 23.19
CA VAL A 236 -6.86 -2.23 22.68
C VAL A 236 -7.92 -3.32 22.82
N ILE A 237 -8.27 -3.94 21.69
CA ILE A 237 -9.16 -5.11 21.64
C ILE A 237 -8.37 -6.32 21.16
N ASN A 238 -8.67 -7.50 21.71
CA ASN A 238 -8.14 -8.75 21.20
C ASN A 238 -9.08 -9.28 20.12
N VAL A 239 -8.62 -9.28 18.88
CA VAL A 239 -9.32 -9.87 17.75
C VAL A 239 -9.02 -11.36 17.73
N LEU A 240 -10.08 -12.17 17.68
CA LEU A 240 -9.98 -13.63 17.70
C LEU A 240 -10.42 -14.21 16.37
N PHE A 241 -9.64 -15.15 15.84
CA PHE A 241 -9.93 -15.96 14.65
C PHE A 241 -9.11 -17.25 14.73
N ASP A 242 -9.36 -18.20 13.83
CA ASP A 242 -8.65 -19.48 13.78
C ASP A 242 -7.77 -19.62 12.53
N ARG A 243 -6.73 -20.45 12.63
CA ARG A 243 -6.00 -21.04 11.50
C ARG A 243 -6.50 -22.47 11.26
N PRO A 244 -6.50 -22.95 10.00
CA PRO A 244 -6.93 -24.31 9.70
C PRO A 244 -5.94 -25.33 10.29
N ASP A 245 -6.45 -26.51 10.65
CA ASP A 245 -5.62 -27.67 10.96
C ASP A 245 -5.07 -28.29 9.66
N GLU A 246 -3.75 -28.35 9.52
CA GLU A 246 -3.12 -29.00 8.36
C GLU A 246 -3.21 -30.54 8.47
N VAL A 247 -3.99 -31.18 7.60
CA VAL A 247 -4.07 -32.64 7.50
C VAL A 247 -3.23 -33.13 6.31
N PRO A 248 -2.01 -33.67 6.55
CA PRO A 248 -1.15 -34.12 5.46
C PRO A 248 -1.75 -35.36 4.77
N THR A 249 -2.03 -35.25 3.47
CA THR A 249 -2.52 -36.38 2.66
C THR A 249 -1.36 -36.99 1.86
N LEU A 250 -1.00 -38.25 2.16
CA LEU A 250 0.01 -38.99 1.42
C LEU A 250 -0.63 -39.81 0.30
N VAL A 251 -0.27 -39.53 -0.96
CA VAL A 251 -0.76 -40.30 -2.12
C VAL A 251 0.37 -41.19 -2.66
N ARG A 252 0.13 -42.50 -2.70
CA ARG A 252 1.00 -43.44 -3.41
C ARG A 252 0.51 -43.58 -4.85
N VAL A 253 1.28 -43.06 -5.81
CA VAL A 253 1.02 -43.25 -7.23
C VAL A 253 1.80 -44.47 -7.72
N THR A 254 1.11 -45.44 -8.31
CA THR A 254 1.74 -46.57 -9.00
C THR A 254 1.56 -46.36 -10.50
N VAL A 255 2.68 -46.18 -11.21
CA VAL A 255 2.66 -46.09 -12.68
C VAL A 255 2.81 -47.52 -13.23
N PRO A 256 1.86 -48.02 -14.04
CA PRO A 256 2.02 -49.30 -14.72
C PRO A 256 3.14 -49.20 -15.77
N ALA A 257 3.89 -50.29 -15.92
CA ALA A 257 4.97 -50.42 -16.90
C ALA A 257 4.45 -50.47 -18.35
#